data_AF-A0A7D6GND5-F1
#
_entry.id   AF-A0A7D6GND5-F1
#
_cell.length_a   1.000
_cell.length_b   1.000
_cell.length_c   1.000
_cell.angle_alpha   90.00
_cell.angle_beta   90.00
_cell.angle_gamma   90.00
#
_symmetry.space_group_name_H-M   'P 1'
#
loop_
_entity.id
_entity.type
_entity.pdbx_description
1 polymer ?
#
loop_
_entity_poly.entity_id
_entity_poly.type
_entity_poly.pdbx_seq_one_letter_code
_entity_poly.pdbx_strand_id
1 'polypeptide(L)'
;MKHVRGPLCSIDVGERTTETEEIDDVLESAIGGRALGTKLAHDRIPFDADPLGADNRLYFATGPLQHSTMSFTGRMSATGVSPLTDGLLSSNAGGFLSRNFTGTGYSVVEITGVSDDLVIVHVTDEGVEFEEVPELAEATVPETCEYIEDEHGLGSEHTTVIGPAGENQVRYASIMTSEERAFGRGGLGAVLGAKNVKAITFDGDSTREVEIPSLQMEIHGEAAQSDSPMRDQGTTSVTEYANMVEALPSYYFSELSFEGIEGVNGDRVEEKKYKKGTCSACAFACKLPTRDEESGLETEGPEFETLMAFGPNSGVDDIVDVMQSNKLCDVYGLDTISTGDTIAAYLASEDEFGNVDLIHDLVEKIAHREGIGDTLAEGVDRVHDELGVENWSVKGMEFAAHDGRTLNGQGLAFATSNRGADHMYAEFYPYEYPLVDADDAFDKEGLEGKPPKVVELENINAIKDSAVVCKFSRDFMTDERFETLLDADYEELLALGGEVVSLERHFNNQRGFDRGDDRLPYEDQIPDFEQGLAEYYGERGWNDDGTVPDTQVEGSSPAPADD
;
A
#
# COMPACT_ATOMS: atom_id res chain seq x y z
N MET A 1 23.98 -3.77 -10.33
CA MET A 1 22.54 -3.41 -10.38
C MET A 1 22.38 -1.92 -10.64
N LYS A 2 21.50 -1.53 -11.56
CA LYS A 2 21.02 -0.16 -11.73
C LYS A 2 20.18 0.24 -10.54
N HIS A 3 20.44 1.43 -10.05
CA HIS A 3 19.79 2.02 -8.88
C HIS A 3 19.45 3.48 -9.16
N VAL A 4 18.54 4.02 -8.35
CA VAL A 4 18.17 5.43 -8.32
C VAL A 4 19.38 6.30 -7.97
N ARG A 5 19.41 7.55 -8.43
CA ARG A 5 20.50 8.50 -8.17
C ARG A 5 19.99 9.73 -7.47
N GLY A 6 20.84 10.31 -6.63
CA GLY A 6 20.57 11.58 -5.96
C GLY A 6 20.69 11.50 -4.46
N PRO A 7 20.82 12.65 -3.80
CA PRO A 7 20.99 12.67 -2.37
C PRO A 7 19.66 12.38 -1.66
N LEU A 8 19.79 12.08 -0.37
CA LEU A 8 18.72 12.12 0.61
C LEU A 8 18.48 13.58 1.02
N CYS A 9 17.22 14.03 1.01
CA CYS A 9 16.80 15.27 1.67
C CYS A 9 16.11 14.93 2.99
N SER A 10 16.76 15.26 4.11
CA SER A 10 16.17 15.13 5.45
C SER A 10 15.50 16.44 5.85
N ILE A 11 14.23 16.39 6.24
CA ILE A 11 13.40 17.53 6.62
C ILE A 11 12.91 17.32 8.05
N ASP A 12 13.38 18.14 8.98
CA ASP A 12 12.83 18.21 10.33
C ASP A 12 11.76 19.31 10.38
N VAL A 13 10.49 18.93 10.50
CA VAL A 13 9.37 19.88 10.49
C VAL A 13 9.17 20.60 11.82
N GLY A 14 9.77 20.09 12.90
CA GLY A 14 9.75 20.73 14.22
C GLY A 14 10.78 21.84 14.32
N GLU A 15 12.01 21.59 13.85
CA GLU A 15 13.05 22.61 13.79
C GLU A 15 12.97 23.48 12.52
N ARG A 16 12.17 23.05 11.52
CA ARG A 16 12.10 23.62 10.16
C ARG A 16 13.47 23.71 9.51
N THR A 17 14.24 22.64 9.62
CA THR A 17 15.60 22.52 9.06
C THR A 17 15.63 21.46 7.97
N THR A 18 16.54 21.64 7.03
CA THR A 18 16.79 20.67 5.97
C THR A 18 18.27 20.38 5.81
N GLU A 19 18.57 19.11 5.56
CA GLU A 19 19.92 18.62 5.30
C GLU A 19 19.92 17.73 4.05
N THR A 20 20.94 17.90 3.21
CA THR A 20 21.16 17.06 2.03
C THR A 20 22.38 16.19 2.25
N GLU A 21 22.21 14.88 2.13
CA GLU A 21 23.28 13.89 2.34
C GLU A 21 23.46 13.03 1.07
N GLU A 22 24.71 12.87 0.64
CA GLU A 22 25.02 11.89 -0.40
C GLU A 22 25.06 10.49 0.23
N ILE A 23 24.24 9.58 -0.30
CA ILE A 23 24.01 8.23 0.25
C ILE A 23 24.37 7.15 -0.77
N ASP A 24 25.39 7.39 -1.61
CA ASP A 24 25.77 6.52 -2.73
C ASP A 24 25.92 5.05 -2.33
N ASP A 25 26.60 4.77 -1.20
CA ASP A 25 26.79 3.40 -0.70
C ASP A 25 25.44 2.69 -0.39
N VAL A 26 24.46 3.43 0.14
CA VAL A 26 23.11 2.89 0.42
C VAL A 26 22.37 2.66 -0.89
N LEU A 27 22.43 3.60 -1.83
CA LEU A 27 21.77 3.48 -3.14
C LEU A 27 22.29 2.29 -3.94
N GLU A 28 23.62 2.06 -3.93
CA GLU A 28 24.26 0.93 -4.60
C GLU A 28 23.78 -0.42 -4.04
N SER A 29 23.46 -0.47 -2.75
CA SER A 29 22.97 -1.67 -2.06
C SER A 29 21.46 -1.91 -2.20
N ALA A 30 20.66 -0.88 -2.45
CA ALA A 30 19.22 -0.93 -2.24
C ALA A 30 18.33 -0.71 -3.49
N ILE A 31 18.88 -0.48 -4.70
CA ILE A 31 18.11 -0.16 -5.93
C ILE A 31 17.31 1.16 -5.85
N GLY A 32 16.41 1.33 -4.89
CA GLY A 32 15.50 2.45 -4.70
C GLY A 32 14.26 2.05 -3.91
N GLY A 33 13.21 2.88 -3.95
CA GLY A 33 11.87 2.56 -3.47
C GLY A 33 11.82 1.91 -2.09
N ARG A 34 11.12 0.79 -1.98
CA ARG A 34 10.94 0.04 -0.73
C ARG A 34 12.25 -0.37 -0.07
N ALA A 35 13.20 -0.97 -0.79
CA ALA A 35 14.47 -1.39 -0.22
C ALA A 35 15.28 -0.23 0.35
N LEU A 36 15.33 0.90 -0.37
CA LEU A 36 15.98 2.12 0.12
C LEU A 36 15.27 2.66 1.38
N GLY A 37 13.95 2.75 1.35
CA GLY A 37 13.15 3.18 2.50
C GLY A 37 13.31 2.27 3.71
N THR A 38 13.28 0.95 3.51
CA THR A 38 13.46 -0.06 4.56
C THR A 38 14.85 0.01 5.17
N LYS A 39 15.89 0.16 4.35
CA LYS A 39 17.27 0.26 4.83
C LYS A 39 17.48 1.50 5.70
N LEU A 40 17.02 2.66 5.22
CA LEU A 40 17.09 3.91 5.98
C LEU A 40 16.25 3.85 7.25
N ALA A 41 15.03 3.30 7.19
CA ALA A 41 14.17 3.15 8.34
C ALA A 41 14.79 2.26 9.42
N HIS A 42 15.38 1.13 9.03
CA HIS A 42 16.06 0.22 9.95
C HIS A 42 17.27 0.88 10.62
N ASP A 43 18.04 1.67 9.88
CA ASP A 43 19.24 2.32 10.40
C ASP A 43 18.94 3.56 11.27
N ARG A 44 17.85 4.29 10.99
CA ARG A 44 17.62 5.65 11.51
C ARG A 44 16.39 5.80 12.39
N ILE A 45 15.39 4.92 12.30
CA ILE A 45 14.24 4.94 13.21
C ILE A 45 14.58 4.11 14.45
N PRO A 46 14.50 4.68 15.67
CA PRO A 46 14.61 3.89 16.89
C PRO A 46 13.60 2.75 16.90
N PHE A 47 14.03 1.53 17.24
CA PHE A 47 13.12 0.39 17.27
C PHE A 47 11.96 0.59 18.25
N ASP A 48 12.11 1.39 19.30
CA ASP A 48 11.06 1.73 20.27
C ASP A 48 10.30 3.04 19.95
N ALA A 49 10.47 3.61 18.75
CA ALA A 49 9.77 4.82 18.34
C ALA A 49 8.25 4.66 18.43
N ASP A 50 7.59 5.66 19.03
CA ASP A 50 6.13 5.79 18.95
C ASP A 50 5.75 6.05 17.48
N PRO A 51 4.86 5.24 16.87
CA PRO A 51 4.44 5.45 15.49
C PRO A 51 3.86 6.85 15.21
N LEU A 52 3.26 7.51 16.20
CA LEU A 52 2.72 8.88 16.07
C LEU A 52 3.66 9.93 16.69
N GLY A 53 4.87 9.53 17.09
CA GLY A 53 5.86 10.39 17.72
C GLY A 53 6.80 11.11 16.75
N ALA A 54 7.59 12.03 17.31
CA ALA A 54 8.58 12.81 16.57
C ALA A 54 9.71 11.95 15.95
N ASP A 55 10.06 10.84 16.62
CA ASP A 55 11.15 9.95 16.25
C ASP A 55 10.80 8.97 15.11
N ASN A 56 9.50 8.77 14.81
CA ASN A 56 9.11 8.07 13.60
C ASN A 56 9.48 8.90 12.38
N ARG A 57 10.02 8.26 11.35
CA ARG A 57 10.48 8.93 10.12
C ARG A 57 9.68 8.40 8.95
N LEU A 58 9.25 9.30 8.07
CA LEU A 58 8.54 8.95 6.85
C LEU A 58 9.47 9.18 5.65
N TYR A 59 9.70 8.14 4.86
CA TYR A 59 10.54 8.18 3.67
C TYR A 59 9.71 8.09 2.42
N PHE A 60 9.74 9.10 1.56
CA PHE A 60 9.27 9.01 0.18
C PHE A 60 10.45 8.70 -0.71
N ALA A 61 10.43 7.53 -1.37
CA ALA A 61 11.54 7.05 -2.18
C ALA A 61 11.10 6.74 -3.61
N THR A 62 11.90 7.17 -4.58
CA THR A 62 11.73 6.84 -5.99
C THR A 62 12.61 5.64 -6.38
N GLY A 63 12.43 5.13 -7.60
CA GLY A 63 13.16 3.97 -8.12
C GLY A 63 13.73 4.22 -9.51
N PRO A 64 14.73 3.43 -9.95
CA PRO A 64 15.40 3.62 -11.23
C PRO A 64 14.45 3.59 -12.43
N LEU A 65 13.32 2.87 -12.34
CA LEU A 65 12.39 2.73 -13.46
C LEU A 65 11.46 3.94 -13.63
N GLN A 66 11.45 4.91 -12.72
CA GLN A 66 10.72 6.18 -12.94
C GLN A 66 11.32 7.01 -14.08
N HIS A 67 12.58 6.76 -14.45
CA HIS A 67 13.28 7.38 -15.59
C HIS A 67 12.93 6.72 -16.94
N SER A 68 12.13 5.66 -16.93
CA SER A 68 11.72 4.97 -18.15
C SER A 68 10.53 5.64 -18.84
N THR A 69 10.31 5.25 -20.10
CA THR A 69 9.08 5.50 -20.85
C THR A 69 8.22 4.25 -21.02
N MET A 70 8.51 3.16 -20.29
CA MET A 70 7.66 1.97 -20.31
C MET A 70 6.37 2.17 -19.51
N SER A 71 5.41 1.27 -19.72
CA SER A 71 4.25 1.18 -18.85
C SER A 71 4.63 0.72 -17.43
N PHE A 72 3.71 0.90 -16.48
CA PHE A 72 3.84 0.42 -15.09
C PHE A 72 4.79 1.20 -14.18
N THR A 73 5.31 2.35 -14.62
CA THR A 73 6.30 3.18 -13.88
C THR A 73 5.75 4.56 -13.48
N GLY A 74 4.47 4.61 -13.14
CA GLY A 74 3.81 5.79 -12.57
C GLY A 74 3.47 5.55 -11.10
N ARG A 75 4.49 5.22 -10.30
CA ARG A 75 4.35 4.71 -8.93
C ARG A 75 5.36 5.40 -8.00
N MET A 76 5.09 5.44 -6.71
CA MET A 76 6.01 5.93 -5.67
C MET A 76 5.96 5.01 -4.46
N SER A 77 7.01 5.02 -3.63
CA SER A 77 7.07 4.25 -2.38
C SER A 77 7.13 5.19 -1.17
N ALA A 78 6.44 4.82 -0.09
CA ALA A 78 6.53 5.48 1.20
C ALA A 78 6.82 4.43 2.29
N THR A 79 7.74 4.71 3.22
CA THR A 79 8.11 3.80 4.31
C THR A 79 8.14 4.53 5.65
N GLY A 80 7.64 3.89 6.72
CA GLY A 80 7.68 4.39 8.09
C GLY A 80 7.15 3.35 9.09
N VAL A 81 7.05 3.70 10.37
CA VAL A 81 6.41 2.84 11.37
C VAL A 81 4.90 3.08 11.36
N SER A 82 4.13 2.00 11.26
CA SER A 82 2.68 1.99 11.14
C SER A 82 2.01 2.19 12.51
N PRO A 83 1.08 3.15 12.68
CA PRO A 83 0.25 3.25 13.87
C PRO A 83 -0.84 2.19 13.93
N LEU A 84 -1.18 1.54 12.81
CA LEU A 84 -2.16 0.44 12.80
C LEU A 84 -1.56 -0.85 13.36
N THR A 85 -0.38 -1.21 12.84
CA THR A 85 0.23 -2.51 13.07
C THR A 85 1.38 -2.49 14.05
N ASP A 86 1.81 -1.30 14.50
CA ASP A 86 3.00 -1.10 15.33
C ASP A 86 4.30 -1.63 14.73
N GLY A 87 4.32 -2.06 13.46
CA GLY A 87 5.48 -2.58 12.73
C GLY A 87 5.98 -1.63 11.64
N LEU A 88 7.08 -2.02 10.98
CA LEU A 88 7.56 -1.32 9.79
C LEU A 88 6.60 -1.55 8.62
N LEU A 89 6.32 -0.49 7.89
CA LEU A 89 5.39 -0.49 6.78
C LEU A 89 6.01 0.19 5.57
N SER A 90 5.98 -0.50 4.43
CA SER A 90 6.14 0.10 3.12
C SER A 90 4.78 0.14 2.41
N SER A 91 4.43 1.28 1.85
CA SER A 91 3.24 1.51 1.04
C SER A 91 3.62 2.01 -0.35
N ASN A 92 2.72 1.84 -1.31
CA ASN A 92 2.95 2.23 -2.69
C ASN A 92 1.71 2.91 -3.29
N ALA A 93 1.91 4.08 -3.89
CA ALA A 93 0.86 4.85 -4.54
C ALA A 93 1.10 4.95 -6.06
N GLY A 94 0.01 4.94 -6.83
CA GLY A 94 0.02 5.24 -8.26
C GLY A 94 -0.11 6.75 -8.54
N GLY A 95 -0.60 7.09 -9.73
CA GLY A 95 -0.88 8.47 -10.13
C GLY A 95 0.21 9.08 -10.98
N PHE A 96 0.45 10.38 -10.76
CA PHE A 96 1.34 11.20 -11.60
C PHE A 96 2.54 11.81 -10.85
N LEU A 97 2.63 11.59 -9.53
CA LEU A 97 3.64 12.16 -8.65
C LEU A 97 5.09 11.84 -9.02
N SER A 98 5.35 10.62 -9.51
CA SER A 98 6.72 10.08 -9.54
C SER A 98 7.71 10.91 -10.37
N ARG A 99 7.26 11.53 -11.46
CA ARG A 99 8.11 12.36 -12.33
C ARG A 99 8.37 13.74 -11.74
N ASN A 100 7.37 14.31 -11.04
CA ASN A 100 7.53 15.56 -10.30
C ASN A 100 8.51 15.37 -9.14
N PHE A 101 8.41 14.25 -8.42
CA PHE A 101 9.39 13.86 -7.40
C PHE A 101 10.80 13.75 -8.00
N THR A 102 10.98 13.04 -9.12
CA THR A 102 12.32 12.95 -9.74
C THR A 102 12.86 14.30 -10.21
N GLY A 103 11.97 15.24 -10.57
CA GLY A 103 12.31 16.62 -10.94
C GLY A 103 13.03 17.39 -9.84
N THR A 104 12.77 17.06 -8.57
CA THR A 104 13.50 17.65 -7.43
C THR A 104 14.98 17.29 -7.39
N GLY A 105 15.38 16.20 -8.07
CA GLY A 105 16.75 15.69 -8.06
C GLY A 105 17.14 14.85 -6.83
N TYR A 106 16.23 14.65 -5.87
CA TYR A 106 16.41 13.76 -4.72
C TYR A 106 16.07 12.30 -5.06
N SER A 107 16.78 11.36 -4.43
CA SER A 107 16.43 9.93 -4.50
C SER A 107 15.41 9.53 -3.43
N VAL A 108 15.45 10.24 -2.30
CA VAL A 108 14.58 10.03 -1.15
C VAL A 108 14.39 11.35 -0.38
N VAL A 109 13.18 11.56 0.12
CA VAL A 109 12.83 12.65 1.02
C VAL A 109 12.37 12.06 2.34
N GLU A 110 13.01 12.44 3.44
CA GLU A 110 12.68 12.04 4.80
C GLU A 110 11.99 13.17 5.55
N ILE A 111 10.89 12.86 6.24
CA ILE A 111 10.18 13.76 7.15
C ILE A 111 10.31 13.26 8.59
N THR A 112 10.80 14.10 9.49
CA THR A 112 10.98 13.83 10.93
C THR A 112 10.52 15.01 11.79
N GLY A 113 10.44 14.83 13.11
CA GLY A 113 9.98 15.86 14.03
C GLY A 113 8.46 16.04 14.01
N VAL A 114 7.97 17.08 14.68
CA VAL A 114 6.55 17.49 14.72
C VAL A 114 6.51 19.01 14.68
N SER A 115 5.78 19.59 13.73
CA SER A 115 5.65 21.04 13.63
C SER A 115 4.68 21.58 14.67
N ASP A 116 4.94 22.78 15.20
CA ASP A 116 4.02 23.46 16.13
C ASP A 116 2.74 23.97 15.43
N ASP A 117 2.80 24.18 14.11
CA ASP A 117 1.72 24.69 13.27
C ASP A 117 1.39 23.69 12.16
N LEU A 118 0.16 23.72 11.64
CA LEU A 118 -0.19 22.94 10.45
C LEU A 118 0.56 23.52 9.23
N VAL A 119 1.36 22.70 8.55
CA VAL A 119 2.22 23.15 7.45
C VAL A 119 2.03 22.37 6.15
N ILE A 120 2.28 23.05 5.03
CA ILE A 120 2.64 22.42 3.75
C ILE A 120 4.17 22.51 3.60
N VAL A 121 4.77 21.42 3.13
CA VAL A 121 6.21 21.36 2.81
C VAL A 121 6.39 21.35 1.30
N HIS A 122 7.00 22.39 0.75
CA HIS A 122 7.30 22.47 -0.68
C HIS A 122 8.73 22.01 -0.92
N VAL A 123 8.91 20.92 -1.65
CA VAL A 123 10.22 20.37 -2.01
C VAL A 123 10.52 20.67 -3.47
N THR A 124 11.59 21.42 -3.71
CA THR A 124 12.09 21.73 -5.05
C THR A 124 13.56 21.38 -5.23
N ASP A 125 14.05 21.50 -6.46
CA ASP A 125 15.47 21.38 -6.76
C ASP A 125 16.31 22.59 -6.30
N GLU A 126 15.67 23.68 -5.86
CA GLU A 126 16.34 24.84 -5.25
C GLU A 126 16.36 24.79 -3.72
N GLY A 127 15.53 23.95 -3.10
CA GLY A 127 15.47 23.79 -1.64
C GLY A 127 14.10 23.36 -1.13
N VAL A 128 13.86 23.59 0.16
CA VAL A 128 12.60 23.27 0.83
C VAL A 128 12.03 24.51 1.50
N GLU A 129 10.74 24.73 1.32
CA GLU A 129 9.98 25.80 1.97
C GLU A 129 8.87 25.22 2.86
N PHE A 130 8.61 25.90 3.97
CA PHE A 130 7.55 25.55 4.92
C PHE A 130 6.50 26.66 4.91
N GLU A 131 5.28 26.32 4.55
CA GLU A 131 4.13 27.23 4.55
C GLU A 131 3.20 26.88 5.71
N GLU A 132 2.92 27.83 6.60
CA GLU A 132 1.89 27.67 7.64
C GLU A 132 0.50 27.87 7.04
N VAL A 133 -0.39 26.90 7.22
CA VAL A 133 -1.72 26.86 6.59
C VAL A 133 -2.85 26.55 7.60
N PRO A 134 -2.99 27.31 8.70
CA PRO A 134 -4.04 27.06 9.70
C PRO A 134 -5.47 27.10 9.14
N GLU A 135 -5.69 27.75 8.00
CA GLU A 135 -6.95 27.78 7.27
C GLU A 135 -7.33 26.44 6.62
N LEU A 136 -6.39 25.53 6.41
CA LEU A 136 -6.61 24.20 5.83
C LEU A 136 -6.88 23.12 6.87
N ALA A 137 -7.00 23.49 8.15
CA ALA A 137 -7.40 22.55 9.20
C ALA A 137 -8.76 21.92 8.85
N GLU A 138 -8.84 20.59 8.92
CA GLU A 138 -10.00 19.78 8.52
C GLU A 138 -10.42 19.93 7.05
N ALA A 139 -9.61 20.56 6.20
CA ALA A 139 -9.89 20.60 4.77
C ALA A 139 -9.82 19.20 4.17
N THR A 140 -10.72 18.89 3.25
CA THR A 140 -10.69 17.63 2.51
C THR A 140 -9.50 17.56 1.55
N VAL A 141 -9.21 16.37 1.04
CA VAL A 141 -8.14 16.16 0.05
C VAL A 141 -8.35 17.05 -1.19
N PRO A 142 -9.55 17.10 -1.82
CA PRO A 142 -9.78 17.99 -2.96
C PRO A 142 -9.63 19.48 -2.63
N GLU A 143 -10.14 19.94 -1.47
CA GLU A 143 -10.01 21.35 -1.06
C GLU A 143 -8.55 21.75 -0.85
N THR A 144 -7.72 20.84 -0.35
CA THR A 144 -6.29 21.08 -0.17
C THR A 144 -5.56 21.11 -1.51
N CYS A 145 -5.89 20.21 -2.44
CA CYS A 145 -5.37 20.24 -3.80
C CYS A 145 -5.76 21.54 -4.53
N GLU A 146 -7.01 21.98 -4.39
CA GLU A 146 -7.51 23.23 -4.97
C GLU A 146 -6.76 24.45 -4.43
N TYR A 147 -6.52 24.51 -3.11
CA TYR A 147 -5.68 25.56 -2.51
C TYR A 147 -4.27 25.59 -3.12
N ILE A 148 -3.61 24.44 -3.23
CA ILE A 148 -2.24 24.35 -3.76
C ILE A 148 -2.19 24.79 -5.24
N GLU A 149 -3.18 24.40 -6.04
CA GLU A 149 -3.28 24.83 -7.44
C GLU A 149 -3.52 26.35 -7.55
N ASP A 150 -4.43 26.91 -6.75
CA ASP A 150 -4.80 28.32 -6.83
C ASP A 150 -3.67 29.26 -6.34
N GLU A 151 -3.00 28.91 -5.24
CA GLU A 151 -1.97 29.76 -4.62
C GLU A 151 -0.56 29.53 -5.22
N HIS A 152 -0.24 28.29 -5.63
CA HIS A 152 1.10 27.91 -6.08
C HIS A 152 1.17 27.47 -7.55
N GLY A 153 0.03 27.24 -8.21
CA GLY A 153 -0.01 26.77 -9.60
C GLY A 153 0.51 25.35 -9.77
N LEU A 154 0.42 24.53 -8.71
CA LEU A 154 0.86 23.14 -8.69
C LEU A 154 -0.36 22.20 -8.65
N GLY A 155 -0.58 21.50 -9.76
CA GLY A 155 -1.70 20.57 -9.88
C GLY A 155 -1.58 19.36 -8.96
N SER A 156 -2.66 18.59 -8.80
CA SER A 156 -2.69 17.45 -7.89
C SER A 156 -1.67 16.36 -8.23
N GLU A 157 -1.09 16.34 -9.44
CA GLU A 157 0.06 15.54 -9.80
C GLU A 157 1.35 15.88 -9.04
N HIS A 158 1.46 17.04 -8.39
CA HIS A 158 2.62 17.45 -7.60
C HIS A 158 2.50 17.09 -6.11
N THR A 159 1.34 16.61 -5.68
CA THR A 159 0.97 16.63 -4.26
C THR A 159 0.93 15.24 -3.63
N THR A 160 1.32 15.21 -2.35
CA THR A 160 0.91 14.19 -1.37
C THR A 160 0.11 14.93 -0.30
N VAL A 161 -1.09 14.46 0.02
CA VAL A 161 -2.07 15.19 0.85
C VAL A 161 -2.70 14.26 1.87
N ILE A 162 -2.91 14.74 3.09
CA ILE A 162 -3.80 14.08 4.05
C ILE A 162 -5.15 14.80 4.13
N GLY A 163 -6.23 14.04 4.28
CA GLY A 163 -7.53 14.59 4.64
C GLY A 163 -7.74 14.66 6.16
N PRO A 164 -8.97 14.95 6.60
CA PRO A 164 -9.34 14.97 8.01
C PRO A 164 -8.95 13.71 8.79
N ALA A 165 -9.00 12.53 8.16
CA ALA A 165 -8.61 11.29 8.83
C ALA A 165 -7.13 11.26 9.24
N GLY A 166 -6.25 11.87 8.44
CA GLY A 166 -4.83 11.99 8.77
C GLY A 166 -4.59 12.97 9.91
N GLU A 167 -5.22 14.16 9.85
CA GLU A 167 -5.14 15.17 10.92
C GLU A 167 -5.64 14.63 12.26
N ASN A 168 -6.74 13.89 12.23
CA ASN A 168 -7.33 13.24 13.41
C ASN A 168 -6.64 11.90 13.76
N GLN A 169 -5.54 11.53 13.09
CA GLN A 169 -4.74 10.35 13.41
C GLN A 169 -5.55 9.04 13.43
N VAL A 170 -6.50 8.86 12.49
CA VAL A 170 -7.17 7.57 12.27
C VAL A 170 -6.12 6.53 11.91
N ARG A 171 -6.07 5.38 12.59
CA ARG A 171 -4.94 4.44 12.48
C ARG A 171 -4.70 3.89 11.08
N TYR A 172 -5.72 3.92 10.24
CA TYR A 172 -5.68 3.51 8.84
C TYR A 172 -5.92 4.69 7.88
N ALA A 173 -5.50 5.90 8.26
CA ALA A 173 -5.50 7.06 7.37
C ALA A 173 -4.45 6.92 6.24
N SER A 174 -4.85 7.34 5.06
CA SER A 174 -4.07 7.30 3.82
C SER A 174 -3.32 8.61 3.58
N ILE A 175 -2.21 8.54 2.84
CA ILE A 175 -1.65 9.71 2.15
C ILE A 175 -2.12 9.64 0.69
N MET A 176 -2.85 10.67 0.24
CA MET A 176 -3.43 10.74 -1.09
C MET A 176 -2.49 11.41 -2.10
N THR A 177 -2.51 10.95 -3.34
CA THR A 177 -1.78 11.50 -4.50
C THR A 177 -2.75 11.62 -5.67
N SER A 178 -2.63 12.68 -6.48
CA SER A 178 -3.55 12.89 -7.62
C SER A 178 -5.04 12.75 -7.23
N GLU A 179 -5.39 13.23 -6.02
CA GLU A 179 -6.71 13.19 -5.36
C GLU A 179 -7.26 11.79 -5.00
N GLU A 180 -7.06 10.77 -5.85
CA GLU A 180 -7.80 9.49 -5.78
C GLU A 180 -6.86 8.27 -5.72
N ARG A 181 -5.55 8.49 -5.55
CA ARG A 181 -4.55 7.44 -5.37
C ARG A 181 -3.95 7.54 -4.00
N ALA A 182 -3.55 6.41 -3.44
CA ALA A 182 -3.22 6.36 -2.02
C ALA A 182 -1.96 5.55 -1.75
N PHE A 183 -1.14 6.05 -0.83
CA PHE A 183 -0.42 5.20 0.11
C PHE A 183 -1.44 4.77 1.16
N GLY A 184 -2.24 3.74 0.82
CA GLY A 184 -3.51 3.49 1.49
C GLY A 184 -3.36 2.85 2.87
N ARG A 185 -2.84 1.63 2.90
CA ARG A 185 -2.91 0.78 4.09
C ARG A 185 -1.87 1.14 5.15
N GLY A 186 -2.23 0.89 6.41
CA GLY A 186 -1.32 0.90 7.55
C GLY A 186 -1.02 2.27 8.16
N GLY A 187 -1.73 3.33 7.75
CA GLY A 187 -1.81 4.55 8.57
C GLY A 187 -0.70 5.57 8.39
N LEU A 188 0.04 5.57 7.27
CA LEU A 188 1.05 6.61 7.03
C LEU A 188 0.43 8.02 6.94
N GLY A 189 -0.87 8.14 6.62
CA GLY A 189 -1.59 9.41 6.69
C GLY A 189 -1.70 9.95 8.11
N ALA A 190 -1.91 9.09 9.10
CA ALA A 190 -1.90 9.47 10.51
C ALA A 190 -0.50 9.83 11.01
N VAL A 191 0.53 9.17 10.50
CA VAL A 191 1.93 9.56 10.78
C VAL A 191 2.20 10.97 10.28
N LEU A 192 1.82 11.28 9.04
CA LEU A 192 2.04 12.60 8.47
C LEU A 192 1.22 13.69 9.20
N GLY A 193 -0.03 13.37 9.57
CA GLY A 193 -0.88 14.27 10.37
C GLY A 193 -0.37 14.48 11.80
N ALA A 194 0.18 13.46 12.45
CA ALA A 194 0.81 13.58 13.76
C ALA A 194 2.05 14.50 13.76
N LYS A 195 2.66 14.71 12.59
CA LYS A 195 3.74 15.68 12.38
C LYS A 195 3.25 17.10 12.08
N ASN A 196 1.93 17.32 12.05
CA ASN A 196 1.27 18.55 11.60
C ASN A 196 1.62 18.93 10.15
N VAL A 197 1.78 17.96 9.27
CA VAL A 197 2.02 18.20 7.83
C VAL A 197 0.75 17.89 7.05
N LYS A 198 0.15 18.92 6.46
CA LYS A 198 -1.08 18.81 5.65
C LYS A 198 -0.82 18.24 4.28
N ALA A 199 0.26 18.67 3.65
CA ALA A 199 0.67 18.22 2.33
C ALA A 199 2.18 18.38 2.12
N ILE A 200 2.71 17.64 1.15
CA ILE A 200 4.04 17.84 0.60
C ILE A 200 3.91 17.98 -0.91
N THR A 201 4.50 19.03 -1.49
CA THR A 201 4.55 19.21 -2.93
C THR A 201 5.95 18.92 -3.46
N PHE A 202 6.04 18.36 -4.67
CA PHE A 202 7.30 18.12 -5.35
C PHE A 202 7.30 18.80 -6.72
N ASP A 203 8.29 19.62 -7.01
CA ASP A 203 8.46 20.28 -8.31
C ASP A 203 9.95 20.52 -8.63
N GLY A 204 10.34 20.62 -9.90
CA GLY A 204 11.73 20.91 -10.28
C GLY A 204 12.15 20.35 -11.64
N ASP A 205 13.36 20.71 -12.09
CA ASP A 205 13.91 20.31 -13.40
C ASP A 205 15.34 19.73 -13.28
N SER A 206 15.67 19.13 -12.12
CA SER A 206 17.00 18.60 -11.79
C SER A 206 17.05 17.07 -11.76
N THR A 207 16.27 16.42 -12.63
CA THR A 207 16.20 14.96 -12.73
C THR A 207 17.59 14.33 -12.94
N ARG A 208 17.96 13.37 -12.09
CA ARG A 208 19.20 12.60 -12.19
C ARG A 208 18.98 11.30 -12.96
N GLU A 209 19.22 11.35 -14.26
CA GLU A 209 18.88 10.27 -15.19
C GLU A 209 19.56 8.92 -14.88
N VAL A 210 18.76 7.85 -15.01
CA VAL A 210 19.19 6.45 -15.06
C VAL A 210 18.94 5.92 -16.47
N GLU A 211 19.97 5.41 -17.13
CA GLU A 211 19.84 4.91 -18.50
C GLU A 211 19.00 3.63 -18.52
N ILE A 212 17.86 3.64 -19.21
CA ILE A 212 16.97 2.48 -19.35
C ILE A 212 17.14 1.83 -20.73
N PRO A 213 17.35 0.50 -20.82
CA PRO A 213 17.49 -0.21 -22.10
C PRO A 213 16.28 -0.01 -23.04
N SER A 214 16.48 -0.21 -24.35
CA SER A 214 15.42 -0.05 -25.35
C SER A 214 14.26 -1.03 -25.20
N LEU A 215 14.44 -2.11 -24.45
CA LEU A 215 13.43 -3.09 -24.06
C LEU A 215 12.16 -2.42 -23.48
N GLN A 216 12.29 -1.26 -22.84
CA GLN A 216 11.17 -0.47 -22.33
C GLN A 216 10.08 -0.20 -23.39
N MET A 217 10.45 -0.05 -24.66
CA MET A 217 9.50 0.21 -25.75
C MET A 217 8.69 -1.04 -26.11
N GLU A 218 9.26 -2.23 -25.96
CA GLU A 218 8.57 -3.50 -26.17
C GLU A 218 7.51 -3.71 -25.08
N ILE A 219 7.90 -3.57 -23.82
CA ILE A 219 6.99 -3.65 -22.66
C ILE A 219 5.83 -2.65 -22.79
N HIS A 220 6.13 -1.41 -23.20
CA HIS A 220 5.09 -0.40 -23.45
C HIS A 220 4.15 -0.82 -24.58
N GLY A 221 4.70 -1.32 -25.69
CA GLY A 221 3.94 -1.77 -26.86
C GLY A 221 3.03 -2.95 -26.56
N GLU A 222 3.47 -3.89 -25.74
CA GLU A 222 2.68 -5.04 -25.28
C GLU A 222 1.56 -4.59 -24.34
N ALA A 223 1.87 -3.75 -23.34
CA ALA A 223 0.86 -3.19 -22.45
C ALA A 223 -0.23 -2.41 -23.21
N ALA A 224 0.14 -1.68 -24.26
CA ALA A 224 -0.78 -0.95 -25.12
C ALA A 224 -1.72 -1.86 -25.94
N GLN A 225 -1.23 -3.06 -26.29
CA GLN A 225 -1.91 -4.07 -27.10
C GLN A 225 -2.57 -5.18 -26.28
N SER A 226 -2.48 -5.12 -24.95
CA SER A 226 -3.10 -6.11 -24.07
C SER A 226 -4.61 -6.15 -24.26
N ASP A 227 -5.17 -7.35 -24.30
CA ASP A 227 -6.62 -7.63 -24.30
C ASP A 227 -7.12 -8.01 -22.89
N SER A 228 -6.38 -7.63 -21.84
CA SER A 228 -6.76 -7.94 -20.45
C SER A 228 -8.12 -7.32 -20.09
N PRO A 229 -9.01 -8.06 -19.40
CA PRO A 229 -10.31 -7.53 -18.93
C PRO A 229 -10.14 -6.35 -17.96
N MET A 230 -8.97 -6.22 -17.31
CA MET A 230 -8.68 -5.08 -16.44
C MET A 230 -8.70 -3.74 -17.16
N ARG A 231 -8.60 -3.71 -18.49
CA ARG A 231 -8.69 -2.48 -19.27
C ARG A 231 -10.09 -1.89 -19.26
N ASP A 232 -11.11 -2.73 -19.15
CA ASP A 232 -12.50 -2.33 -19.15
C ASP A 232 -13.02 -2.32 -17.70
N GLN A 233 -12.79 -3.40 -16.95
CA GLN A 233 -13.32 -3.62 -15.60
C GLN A 233 -12.35 -3.27 -14.47
N GLY A 234 -11.10 -2.91 -14.76
CA GLY A 234 -10.11 -2.66 -13.71
C GLY A 234 -9.85 -3.92 -12.88
N THR A 235 -9.53 -3.76 -11.60
CA THR A 235 -9.31 -4.91 -10.71
C THR A 235 -10.57 -5.71 -10.42
N THR A 236 -11.76 -5.13 -10.60
CA THR A 236 -13.05 -5.79 -10.30
C THR A 236 -13.39 -6.92 -11.29
N SER A 237 -12.58 -7.14 -12.33
CA SER A 237 -12.72 -8.27 -13.26
C SER A 237 -12.65 -9.64 -12.59
N VAL A 238 -12.11 -9.74 -11.37
CA VAL A 238 -12.01 -11.01 -10.62
C VAL A 238 -13.23 -11.29 -9.72
N THR A 239 -14.15 -10.32 -9.58
CA THR A 239 -15.24 -10.34 -8.58
C THR A 239 -16.13 -11.57 -8.68
N GLU A 240 -16.67 -11.86 -9.87
CA GLU A 240 -17.55 -13.01 -10.06
C GLU A 240 -16.83 -14.33 -9.86
N TYR A 241 -15.57 -14.39 -10.27
CA TYR A 241 -14.76 -15.59 -10.12
C TYR A 241 -14.50 -15.89 -8.63
N ALA A 242 -14.07 -14.88 -7.86
CA ALA A 242 -13.88 -14.98 -6.42
C ALA A 242 -15.16 -15.47 -5.72
N ASN A 243 -16.32 -14.93 -6.11
CA ASN A 243 -17.61 -15.36 -5.59
C ASN A 243 -17.93 -16.82 -5.94
N MET A 244 -17.72 -17.22 -7.19
CA MET A 244 -18.01 -18.58 -7.69
C MET A 244 -17.18 -19.66 -7.00
N VAL A 245 -15.93 -19.35 -6.66
CA VAL A 245 -15.03 -20.30 -6.00
C VAL A 245 -15.08 -20.24 -4.49
N GLU A 246 -16.00 -19.45 -3.92
CA GLU A 246 -16.20 -19.23 -2.48
C GLU A 246 -14.95 -18.62 -1.82
N ALA A 247 -14.36 -17.59 -2.45
CA ALA A 247 -13.20 -16.85 -1.96
C ALA A 247 -13.46 -15.34 -1.81
N LEU A 248 -14.73 -14.92 -1.76
CA LEU A 248 -15.16 -13.54 -1.62
C LEU A 248 -15.76 -13.30 -0.22
N PRO A 249 -15.05 -12.63 0.69
CA PRO A 249 -15.58 -12.30 2.01
C PRO A 249 -16.90 -11.55 1.94
N SER A 250 -17.87 -12.00 2.72
CA SER A 250 -19.22 -11.44 2.74
C SER A 250 -19.75 -11.39 4.18
N TYR A 251 -20.54 -10.35 4.50
CA TYR A 251 -21.14 -10.14 5.83
C TYR A 251 -20.14 -10.25 6.99
N TYR A 252 -19.16 -9.33 7.04
CA TYR A 252 -18.04 -9.33 7.98
C TYR A 252 -17.35 -10.71 8.07
N PHE A 253 -16.91 -11.20 6.92
CA PHE A 253 -16.21 -12.49 6.74
C PHE A 253 -16.97 -13.73 7.22
N SER A 254 -18.25 -13.61 7.59
CA SER A 254 -19.05 -14.75 8.06
C SER A 254 -19.43 -15.70 6.92
N GLU A 255 -19.49 -15.18 5.69
CA GLU A 255 -19.76 -15.93 4.47
C GLU A 255 -18.62 -15.76 3.46
N LEU A 256 -18.54 -16.72 2.52
CA LEU A 256 -17.49 -16.83 1.49
C LEU A 256 -17.99 -16.51 0.07
N SER A 257 -19.26 -16.17 -0.05
CA SER A 257 -19.91 -15.77 -1.29
C SER A 257 -21.08 -14.86 -0.97
N PHE A 258 -21.51 -14.08 -1.95
CA PHE A 258 -22.55 -13.08 -1.86
C PHE A 258 -23.65 -13.35 -2.88
N GLU A 259 -24.91 -13.43 -2.43
CA GLU A 259 -26.07 -13.62 -3.30
C GLU A 259 -26.29 -12.40 -4.23
N GLY A 260 -26.01 -11.18 -3.72
CA GLY A 260 -26.20 -9.91 -4.44
C GLY A 260 -25.09 -9.55 -5.43
N ILE A 261 -24.21 -10.49 -5.81
CA ILE A 261 -23.01 -10.20 -6.61
C ILE A 261 -23.31 -9.52 -7.96
N GLU A 262 -24.44 -9.85 -8.58
CA GLU A 262 -24.88 -9.30 -9.88
C GLU A 262 -25.05 -7.77 -9.86
N GLY A 263 -25.27 -7.18 -8.68
CA GLY A 263 -25.46 -5.74 -8.51
C GLY A 263 -24.16 -4.95 -8.25
N VAL A 264 -23.04 -5.64 -8.05
CA VAL A 264 -21.71 -5.02 -7.81
C VAL A 264 -20.58 -5.55 -8.69
N ASN A 265 -20.80 -6.56 -9.53
CA ASN A 265 -19.75 -7.22 -10.32
C ASN A 265 -18.99 -6.29 -11.30
N GLY A 266 -17.96 -6.85 -11.96
CA GLY A 266 -17.13 -6.12 -12.93
C GLY A 266 -17.92 -5.46 -14.07
N ASP A 267 -19.00 -6.10 -14.54
CA ASP A 267 -19.88 -5.53 -15.57
C ASP A 267 -20.60 -4.26 -15.06
N ARG A 268 -21.03 -4.24 -13.78
CA ARG A 268 -21.64 -3.05 -13.18
C ARG A 268 -20.65 -1.89 -13.11
N VAL A 269 -19.40 -2.17 -12.79
CA VAL A 269 -18.32 -1.16 -12.76
C VAL A 269 -18.00 -0.65 -14.17
N GLU A 270 -17.94 -1.54 -15.15
CA GLU A 270 -17.73 -1.18 -16.56
C GLU A 270 -18.84 -0.27 -17.09
N GLU A 271 -20.10 -0.52 -16.73
CA GLU A 271 -21.23 0.34 -17.10
C GLU A 271 -21.10 1.77 -16.58
N LYS A 272 -20.43 1.98 -15.44
CA LYS A 272 -20.18 3.31 -14.86
C LYS A 272 -18.92 3.96 -15.40
N LYS A 273 -18.01 3.21 -16.03
CA LYS A 273 -16.74 3.74 -16.55
C LYS A 273 -16.98 4.63 -17.77
N TYR A 274 -16.68 5.92 -17.64
CA TYR A 274 -17.03 6.90 -18.69
C TYR A 274 -15.84 7.39 -19.53
N LYS A 275 -14.60 7.12 -19.09
CA LYS A 275 -13.37 7.44 -19.83
C LYS A 275 -12.23 6.45 -19.50
N LYS A 276 -11.19 6.46 -20.33
CA LYS A 276 -9.93 5.76 -20.04
C LYS A 276 -9.13 6.58 -19.03
N GLY A 277 -8.58 5.92 -18.02
CA GLY A 277 -7.63 6.52 -17.07
C GLY A 277 -6.32 5.73 -17.02
N THR A 278 -5.21 6.41 -16.77
CA THR A 278 -3.87 5.83 -16.66
C THR A 278 -3.11 6.41 -15.48
N CYS A 279 -2.13 5.68 -14.94
CA CYS A 279 -1.03 6.32 -14.21
C CYS A 279 -0.05 6.92 -15.22
N SER A 280 0.93 7.70 -14.73
CA SER A 280 1.99 8.27 -15.56
C SER A 280 2.68 7.23 -16.45
N ALA A 281 2.88 7.57 -17.73
CA ALA A 281 3.47 6.74 -18.81
C ALA A 281 2.83 5.36 -19.10
N CYS A 282 1.74 5.00 -18.42
CA CYS A 282 1.17 3.66 -18.52
C CYS A 282 0.16 3.53 -19.66
N ALA A 283 0.43 2.67 -20.64
CA ALA A 283 -0.51 2.32 -21.72
C ALA A 283 -1.46 1.17 -21.39
N PHE A 284 -1.31 0.53 -20.22
CA PHE A 284 -2.20 -0.54 -19.77
C PHE A 284 -3.61 -0.04 -19.44
N ALA A 285 -3.74 1.19 -18.91
CA ALA A 285 -5.02 1.89 -18.73
C ALA A 285 -6.09 1.15 -17.88
N CYS A 286 -5.69 0.55 -16.76
CA CYS A 286 -6.63 -0.17 -15.87
C CYS A 286 -7.51 0.72 -14.99
N LYS A 287 -7.23 2.03 -14.89
CA LYS A 287 -7.96 2.89 -13.95
C LYS A 287 -9.46 2.93 -14.27
N LEU A 288 -10.23 3.25 -13.25
CA LEU A 288 -11.70 3.25 -13.26
C LEU A 288 -12.31 4.64 -13.00
N PRO A 289 -12.16 5.64 -13.89
CA PRO A 289 -12.95 6.85 -13.78
C PRO A 289 -14.43 6.51 -14.02
N THR A 290 -15.23 6.54 -12.97
CA THR A 290 -16.62 6.12 -12.96
C THR A 290 -17.55 7.30 -12.70
N ARG A 291 -18.73 7.24 -13.32
CA ARG A 291 -19.78 8.24 -13.13
C ARG A 291 -21.15 7.59 -13.20
N ASP A 292 -22.00 7.96 -12.26
CA ASP A 292 -23.42 7.67 -12.32
C ASP A 292 -24.19 8.91 -12.80
N GLU A 293 -24.84 8.81 -13.96
CA GLU A 293 -25.55 9.94 -14.58
C GLU A 293 -26.85 10.32 -13.85
N GLU A 294 -27.44 9.40 -13.07
CA GLU A 294 -28.70 9.63 -12.37
C GLU A 294 -28.50 10.46 -11.10
N SER A 295 -27.52 10.08 -10.28
CA SER A 295 -27.14 10.79 -9.06
C SER A 295 -26.18 11.95 -9.31
N GLY A 296 -25.41 11.91 -10.40
CA GLY A 296 -24.30 12.83 -10.67
C GLY A 296 -23.02 12.48 -9.90
N LEU A 297 -22.96 11.32 -9.25
CA LEU A 297 -21.77 10.84 -8.55
C LEU A 297 -20.64 10.57 -9.54
N GLU A 298 -19.47 11.15 -9.29
CA GLU A 298 -18.24 10.94 -10.05
C GLU A 298 -17.07 10.71 -9.09
N THR A 299 -16.25 9.69 -9.39
CA THR A 299 -15.07 9.25 -8.62
C THR A 299 -14.12 8.43 -9.51
N GLU A 300 -12.96 8.04 -9.00
CA GLU A 300 -12.11 6.99 -9.58
C GLU A 300 -12.12 5.73 -8.70
N GLY A 301 -12.58 4.60 -9.24
CA GLY A 301 -12.84 3.36 -8.49
C GLY A 301 -14.30 2.90 -8.64
N PRO A 302 -14.76 1.94 -7.83
CA PRO A 302 -13.98 1.23 -6.81
C PRO A 302 -13.00 0.22 -7.44
N GLU A 303 -11.85 0.02 -6.80
CA GLU A 303 -11.02 -1.17 -7.04
C GLU A 303 -11.67 -2.41 -6.35
N PHE A 304 -11.22 -3.63 -6.69
CA PHE A 304 -11.80 -4.89 -6.18
C PHE A 304 -11.88 -4.96 -4.66
N GLU A 305 -10.83 -4.48 -4.00
CA GLU A 305 -10.74 -4.47 -2.54
C GLU A 305 -11.78 -3.54 -1.90
N THR A 306 -11.95 -2.34 -2.45
CA THR A 306 -13.01 -1.40 -2.02
C THR A 306 -14.39 -1.98 -2.26
N LEU A 307 -14.59 -2.64 -3.42
CA LEU A 307 -15.84 -3.31 -3.77
C LEU A 307 -16.17 -4.40 -2.76
N MET A 308 -15.21 -5.25 -2.40
CA MET A 308 -15.41 -6.29 -1.39
C MET A 308 -15.79 -5.68 -0.04
N ALA A 309 -15.01 -4.73 0.46
CA ALA A 309 -15.15 -4.20 1.82
C ALA A 309 -16.49 -3.45 2.01
N PHE A 310 -16.90 -2.61 1.06
CA PHE A 310 -18.15 -1.84 1.14
C PHE A 310 -19.36 -2.50 0.47
N GLY A 311 -19.15 -3.53 -0.34
CA GLY A 311 -20.21 -4.28 -1.02
C GLY A 311 -20.54 -5.56 -0.26
N PRO A 312 -20.07 -6.74 -0.72
CA PRO A 312 -20.30 -8.04 -0.09
C PRO A 312 -20.04 -8.07 1.42
N ASN A 313 -18.93 -7.52 1.90
CA ASN A 313 -18.57 -7.60 3.32
C ASN A 313 -19.53 -6.78 4.20
N SER A 314 -20.14 -5.74 3.64
CA SER A 314 -21.14 -4.89 4.29
C SER A 314 -22.59 -5.26 3.96
N GLY A 315 -22.81 -6.27 3.11
CA GLY A 315 -24.14 -6.69 2.67
C GLY A 315 -24.82 -5.72 1.68
N VAL A 316 -24.05 -4.95 0.92
CA VAL A 316 -24.54 -3.97 -0.07
C VAL A 316 -24.41 -4.52 -1.48
N ASP A 317 -25.49 -4.41 -2.27
CA ASP A 317 -25.61 -4.96 -3.63
C ASP A 317 -25.82 -3.90 -4.73
N ASP A 318 -25.60 -2.61 -4.45
CA ASP A 318 -25.64 -1.55 -5.47
C ASP A 318 -24.24 -0.91 -5.66
N ILE A 319 -23.73 -0.95 -6.89
CA ILE A 319 -22.41 -0.40 -7.22
C ILE A 319 -22.32 1.12 -6.97
N VAL A 320 -23.41 1.87 -7.09
CA VAL A 320 -23.41 3.33 -6.89
C VAL A 320 -23.19 3.66 -5.41
N ASP A 321 -23.73 2.85 -4.50
CA ASP A 321 -23.52 3.01 -3.05
C ASP A 321 -22.07 2.70 -2.67
N VAL A 322 -21.48 1.68 -3.28
CA VAL A 322 -20.05 1.36 -3.14
C VAL A 322 -19.16 2.47 -3.71
N MET A 323 -19.52 3.04 -4.87
CA MET A 323 -18.82 4.21 -5.44
C MET A 323 -18.85 5.41 -4.49
N GLN A 324 -19.98 5.62 -3.80
CA GLN A 324 -20.10 6.71 -2.83
C GLN A 324 -19.18 6.47 -1.62
N SER A 325 -19.13 5.24 -1.09
CA SER A 325 -18.19 4.87 -0.02
C SER A 325 -16.73 5.06 -0.43
N ASN A 326 -16.36 4.67 -1.64
CA ASN A 326 -15.02 4.91 -2.22
C ASN A 326 -14.69 6.41 -2.20
N LYS A 327 -15.59 7.23 -2.77
CA LYS A 327 -15.39 8.68 -2.87
C LYS A 327 -15.20 9.32 -1.49
N LEU A 328 -15.99 8.92 -0.50
CA LEU A 328 -15.85 9.45 0.85
C LEU A 328 -14.48 9.09 1.45
N CYS A 329 -14.00 7.86 1.25
CA CYS A 329 -12.66 7.48 1.70
C CYS A 329 -11.56 8.32 1.03
N ASP A 330 -11.65 8.56 -0.28
CA ASP A 330 -10.68 9.40 -1.00
C ASP A 330 -10.71 10.86 -0.51
N VAL A 331 -11.91 11.41 -0.33
CA VAL A 331 -12.14 12.80 0.15
C VAL A 331 -11.56 13.00 1.56
N TYR A 332 -11.77 12.03 2.45
CA TYR A 332 -11.32 12.12 3.83
C TYR A 332 -9.90 11.59 4.08
N GLY A 333 -9.30 10.90 3.10
CA GLY A 333 -7.97 10.31 3.20
C GLY A 333 -7.94 9.04 4.06
N LEU A 334 -8.77 8.06 3.73
CA LEU A 334 -8.92 6.78 4.46
C LEU A 334 -8.51 5.58 3.60
N ASP A 335 -7.99 4.51 4.23
CA ASP A 335 -7.85 3.20 3.59
C ASP A 335 -9.23 2.57 3.40
N THR A 336 -9.61 2.28 2.15
CA THR A 336 -10.94 1.71 1.86
C THR A 336 -11.13 0.31 2.45
N ILE A 337 -10.07 -0.49 2.53
CA ILE A 337 -10.14 -1.87 3.06
C ILE A 337 -10.44 -1.81 4.56
N SER A 338 -9.53 -1.20 5.31
CA SER A 338 -9.63 -1.13 6.77
C SER A 338 -10.88 -0.37 7.23
N THR A 339 -11.28 0.68 6.50
CA THR A 339 -12.53 1.42 6.79
C THR A 339 -13.75 0.55 6.53
N GLY A 340 -13.84 -0.11 5.37
CA GLY A 340 -14.99 -0.94 5.02
C GLY A 340 -15.12 -2.15 5.95
N ASP A 341 -14.01 -2.81 6.29
CA ASP A 341 -14.02 -3.96 7.21
C ASP A 341 -14.36 -3.55 8.64
N THR A 342 -13.86 -2.41 9.11
CA THR A 342 -14.22 -1.87 10.44
C THR A 342 -15.71 -1.50 10.50
N ILE A 343 -16.25 -0.92 9.44
CA ILE A 343 -17.68 -0.62 9.36
C ILE A 343 -18.49 -1.92 9.30
N ALA A 344 -18.09 -2.91 8.49
CA ALA A 344 -18.72 -4.22 8.45
C ALA A 344 -18.75 -4.89 9.83
N ALA A 345 -17.68 -4.77 10.63
CA ALA A 345 -17.62 -5.23 12.01
C ALA A 345 -18.71 -4.58 12.88
N TYR A 346 -18.88 -3.27 12.74
CA TYR A 346 -19.91 -2.52 13.46
C TYR A 346 -21.33 -2.90 13.00
N LEU A 347 -21.57 -3.03 11.69
CA LEU A 347 -22.86 -3.50 11.16
C LEU A 347 -23.22 -4.89 11.68
N ALA A 348 -22.23 -5.79 11.80
CA ALA A 348 -22.42 -7.11 12.39
C ALA A 348 -22.84 -7.02 13.86
N SER A 349 -22.23 -6.12 14.64
CA SER A 349 -22.55 -5.93 16.06
C SER A 349 -23.96 -5.37 16.30
N GLU A 350 -24.44 -4.54 15.37
CA GLU A 350 -25.74 -3.84 15.49
C GLU A 350 -26.87 -4.51 14.69
N ASP A 351 -26.60 -5.59 13.94
CA ASP A 351 -27.57 -6.26 13.03
C ASP A 351 -28.09 -5.32 11.91
N GLU A 352 -27.16 -4.57 11.30
CA GLU A 352 -27.45 -3.47 10.35
C GLU A 352 -26.80 -3.65 8.96
N PHE A 353 -26.46 -4.89 8.55
CA PHE A 353 -25.92 -5.14 7.20
C PHE A 353 -26.84 -4.60 6.10
N GLY A 354 -26.24 -4.00 5.07
CA GLY A 354 -26.95 -3.32 3.97
C GLY A 354 -27.49 -1.93 4.30
N ASN A 355 -27.27 -1.40 5.52
CA ASN A 355 -27.68 -0.04 5.89
C ASN A 355 -26.70 1.02 5.32
N VAL A 356 -26.92 1.39 4.06
CA VAL A 356 -26.05 2.32 3.32
C VAL A 356 -25.97 3.71 3.96
N ASP A 357 -27.10 4.24 4.46
CA ASP A 357 -27.12 5.55 5.13
C ASP A 357 -26.20 5.55 6.35
N LEU A 358 -26.19 4.47 7.13
CA LEU A 358 -25.30 4.30 8.27
C LEU A 358 -23.83 4.13 7.83
N ILE A 359 -23.56 3.37 6.77
CA ILE A 359 -22.21 3.19 6.24
C ILE A 359 -21.60 4.54 5.87
N HIS A 360 -22.30 5.36 5.08
CA HIS A 360 -21.79 6.66 4.63
C HIS A 360 -21.61 7.65 5.79
N ASP A 361 -22.52 7.66 6.76
CA ASP A 361 -22.41 8.46 7.99
C ASP A 361 -21.22 8.01 8.87
N LEU A 362 -20.93 6.72 8.94
CA LEU A 362 -19.80 6.19 9.70
C LEU A 362 -18.44 6.55 9.08
N VAL A 363 -18.32 6.61 7.75
CA VAL A 363 -17.06 7.02 7.11
C VAL A 363 -16.66 8.44 7.55
N GLU A 364 -17.61 9.38 7.52
CA GLU A 364 -17.38 10.76 7.97
C GLU A 364 -17.07 10.82 9.48
N LYS A 365 -17.83 10.10 10.31
CA LYS A 365 -17.59 10.04 11.75
C LYS A 365 -16.24 9.44 12.11
N ILE A 366 -15.77 8.44 11.36
CA ILE A 366 -14.43 7.87 11.55
C ILE A 366 -13.38 8.93 11.23
N ALA A 367 -13.50 9.59 10.07
CA ALA A 367 -12.54 10.61 9.64
C ALA A 367 -12.37 11.75 10.66
N HIS A 368 -13.46 12.16 11.31
CA HIS A 368 -13.47 13.23 12.31
C HIS A 368 -13.44 12.73 13.77
N ARG A 369 -13.31 11.41 14.00
CA ARG A 369 -13.38 10.76 15.32
C ARG A 369 -14.59 11.22 16.15
N GLU A 370 -15.78 11.19 15.56
CA GLU A 370 -17.02 11.62 16.20
C GLU A 370 -17.86 10.46 16.72
N GLY A 371 -18.18 10.47 18.02
CA GLY A 371 -19.05 9.46 18.64
C GLY A 371 -18.44 8.07 18.52
N ILE A 372 -19.17 7.13 17.91
CA ILE A 372 -18.64 5.78 17.65
C ILE A 372 -17.49 5.77 16.65
N GLY A 373 -17.38 6.81 15.80
CA GLY A 373 -16.27 6.97 14.87
C GLY A 373 -14.90 7.06 15.54
N ASP A 374 -14.81 7.60 16.77
CA ASP A 374 -13.55 7.62 17.53
C ASP A 374 -13.09 6.21 17.90
N THR A 375 -14.02 5.35 18.30
CA THR A 375 -13.73 3.94 18.57
C THR A 375 -13.30 3.25 17.29
N LEU A 376 -14.12 3.32 16.23
CA LEU A 376 -13.84 2.65 14.96
C LEU A 376 -12.53 3.12 14.31
N ALA A 377 -12.10 4.37 14.51
CA ALA A 377 -10.83 4.89 14.01
C ALA A 377 -9.57 4.14 14.51
N GLU A 378 -9.71 3.26 15.52
CA GLU A 378 -8.62 2.43 16.05
C GLU A 378 -8.40 1.09 15.30
N GLY A 379 -9.32 0.71 14.41
CA GLY A 379 -9.24 -0.53 13.62
C GLY A 379 -9.73 -1.78 14.36
N VAL A 380 -10.10 -2.82 13.61
CA VAL A 380 -10.78 -4.03 14.10
C VAL A 380 -10.02 -4.69 15.26
N ASP A 381 -8.71 -4.81 15.14
CA ASP A 381 -7.87 -5.46 16.17
C ASP A 381 -8.07 -4.86 17.57
N ARG A 382 -8.22 -3.53 17.63
CA ARG A 382 -8.36 -2.80 18.90
C ARG A 382 -9.80 -2.74 19.40
N VAL A 383 -10.80 -2.90 18.53
CA VAL A 383 -12.21 -2.64 18.88
C VAL A 383 -13.09 -3.89 18.90
N HIS A 384 -12.65 -5.01 18.35
CA HIS A 384 -13.49 -6.21 18.18
C HIS A 384 -14.12 -6.70 19.51
N ASP A 385 -13.38 -6.66 20.61
CA ASP A 385 -13.86 -7.03 21.96
C ASP A 385 -15.00 -6.10 22.44
N GLU A 386 -14.91 -4.80 22.14
CA GLU A 386 -15.94 -3.82 22.49
C GLU A 386 -17.20 -3.98 21.63
N LEU A 387 -17.02 -4.29 20.35
CA LEU A 387 -18.10 -4.59 19.40
C LEU A 387 -18.71 -5.99 19.63
N GLY A 388 -18.01 -6.88 20.31
CA GLY A 388 -18.45 -8.26 20.53
C GLY A 388 -18.43 -9.12 19.27
N VAL A 389 -17.46 -8.87 18.38
CA VAL A 389 -17.29 -9.59 17.10
C VAL A 389 -15.91 -10.27 17.04
N GLU A 390 -15.74 -11.19 16.10
CA GLU A 390 -14.45 -11.87 15.87
C GLU A 390 -13.40 -10.87 15.32
N ASN A 391 -12.13 -11.04 15.70
CA ASN A 391 -11.03 -10.23 15.18
C ASN A 391 -10.60 -10.73 13.79
N TRP A 392 -11.00 -10.01 12.74
CA TRP A 392 -10.56 -10.25 11.37
C TRP A 392 -9.39 -9.35 10.99
N SER A 393 -8.25 -9.55 11.64
CA SER A 393 -6.99 -8.89 11.30
C SER A 393 -5.79 -9.83 11.49
N VAL A 394 -4.64 -9.46 10.91
CA VAL A 394 -3.33 -10.05 11.19
C VAL A 394 -2.37 -8.91 11.48
N LYS A 395 -1.69 -8.97 12.64
CA LYS A 395 -0.79 -7.90 13.12
C LYS A 395 -1.47 -6.54 13.14
N GLY A 396 -2.74 -6.48 13.51
CA GLY A 396 -3.52 -5.25 13.58
C GLY A 396 -4.14 -4.78 12.26
N MET A 397 -3.80 -5.36 11.11
CA MET A 397 -4.30 -4.95 9.80
C MET A 397 -5.41 -5.88 9.31
N GLU A 398 -6.52 -5.29 8.88
CA GLU A 398 -7.72 -5.96 8.37
C GLU A 398 -7.43 -6.80 7.10
N PHE A 399 -8.26 -7.80 6.81
CA PHE A 399 -8.03 -8.70 5.67
C PHE A 399 -8.41 -8.08 4.32
N ALA A 400 -7.66 -8.41 3.27
CA ALA A 400 -8.07 -8.11 1.90
C ALA A 400 -9.06 -9.16 1.34
N ALA A 401 -9.60 -8.92 0.15
CA ALA A 401 -10.73 -9.62 -0.48
C ALA A 401 -10.50 -11.08 -0.88
N HIS A 402 -9.31 -11.63 -0.70
CA HIS A 402 -8.93 -12.96 -1.18
C HIS A 402 -8.95 -13.97 -0.04
N ASP A 403 -10.10 -14.60 0.23
CA ASP A 403 -10.30 -15.35 1.47
C ASP A 403 -9.37 -16.58 1.61
N GLY A 404 -8.53 -16.54 2.65
CA GLY A 404 -7.52 -17.57 2.91
C GLY A 404 -8.06 -18.91 3.41
N ARG A 405 -9.36 -19.02 3.74
CA ARG A 405 -10.02 -20.30 4.03
C ARG A 405 -10.17 -21.16 2.77
N THR A 406 -10.24 -20.49 1.62
CA THR A 406 -10.35 -21.13 0.30
C THR A 406 -9.03 -21.11 -0.47
N LEU A 407 -8.26 -20.03 -0.31
CA LEU A 407 -6.96 -19.81 -0.97
C LEU A 407 -5.85 -19.98 0.07
N ASN A 408 -5.50 -21.22 0.39
CA ASN A 408 -4.68 -21.51 1.57
C ASN A 408 -3.26 -20.93 1.47
N GLY A 409 -2.72 -20.80 0.26
CA GLY A 409 -1.44 -20.12 0.02
C GLY A 409 -1.52 -18.62 0.32
N GLN A 410 -2.61 -17.98 -0.11
CA GLN A 410 -2.92 -16.61 0.29
C GLN A 410 -3.15 -16.49 1.81
N GLY A 411 -3.75 -17.49 2.45
CA GLY A 411 -3.85 -17.57 3.91
C GLY A 411 -2.47 -17.54 4.58
N LEU A 412 -1.54 -18.41 4.15
CA LEU A 412 -0.15 -18.39 4.64
C LEU A 412 0.52 -17.02 4.39
N ALA A 413 0.34 -16.44 3.20
CA ALA A 413 0.89 -15.13 2.86
C ALA A 413 0.37 -14.00 3.77
N PHE A 414 -0.90 -14.03 4.17
CA PHE A 414 -1.43 -13.08 5.16
C PHE A 414 -0.77 -13.25 6.52
N ALA A 415 -0.62 -14.50 6.97
CA ALA A 415 0.01 -14.81 8.25
C ALA A 415 1.46 -14.31 8.31
N THR A 416 2.24 -14.51 7.24
CA THR A 416 3.69 -14.22 7.23
C THR A 416 4.04 -12.79 6.82
N SER A 417 3.12 -12.04 6.22
CA SER A 417 3.35 -10.66 5.81
C SER A 417 3.84 -9.78 6.97
N ASN A 418 4.98 -9.11 6.77
CA ASN A 418 5.57 -8.23 7.79
C ASN A 418 4.71 -7.01 8.11
N ARG A 419 3.82 -6.60 7.19
CA ARG A 419 2.98 -5.41 7.37
C ARG A 419 1.53 -5.72 7.78
N GLY A 420 1.21 -6.98 8.07
CA GLY A 420 -0.16 -7.44 8.37
C GLY A 420 -0.89 -8.00 7.15
N ALA A 421 -2.20 -8.24 7.25
CA ALA A 421 -3.01 -8.98 6.26
C ALA A 421 -3.16 -8.26 4.90
N ASP A 422 -2.07 -8.15 4.15
CA ASP A 422 -1.99 -7.46 2.86
C ASP A 422 -1.66 -8.43 1.72
N HIS A 423 -2.60 -8.56 0.78
CA HIS A 423 -2.53 -9.48 -0.33
C HIS A 423 -1.40 -9.13 -1.31
N MET A 424 -0.99 -7.86 -1.39
CA MET A 424 0.06 -7.40 -2.28
C MET A 424 1.46 -7.64 -1.70
N TYR A 425 1.60 -8.05 -0.45
CA TYR A 425 2.92 -8.34 0.12
C TYR A 425 3.58 -9.52 -0.63
N ALA A 426 2.87 -10.64 -0.75
CA ALA A 426 3.26 -11.78 -1.57
C ALA A 426 2.53 -11.85 -2.93
N GLU A 427 1.29 -11.37 -3.07
CA GLU A 427 0.51 -11.55 -4.32
C GLU A 427 0.35 -13.04 -4.69
N PHE A 428 -0.04 -13.91 -3.73
CA PHE A 428 -0.14 -15.36 -3.95
C PHE A 428 -1.43 -15.78 -4.65
N TYR A 429 -2.54 -15.10 -4.37
CA TYR A 429 -3.86 -15.42 -4.93
C TYR A 429 -3.91 -15.67 -6.46
N PRO A 430 -3.10 -15.02 -7.34
CA PRO A 430 -3.16 -15.30 -8.79
C PRO A 430 -2.74 -16.72 -9.15
N TYR A 431 -1.96 -17.39 -8.29
CA TYR A 431 -1.51 -18.76 -8.49
C TYR A 431 -2.56 -19.80 -8.05
N GLU A 432 -3.50 -19.42 -7.19
CA GLU A 432 -4.62 -20.28 -6.75
C GLU A 432 -5.91 -19.96 -7.53
N TYR A 433 -5.95 -18.79 -8.16
CA TYR A 433 -6.89 -18.46 -9.23
C TYR A 433 -6.31 -18.86 -10.60
N PRO A 434 -7.13 -18.93 -11.66
CA PRO A 434 -6.69 -19.25 -13.02
C PRO A 434 -6.20 -17.96 -13.70
N LEU A 435 -5.31 -17.23 -13.03
CA LEU A 435 -4.73 -15.96 -13.52
C LEU A 435 -3.27 -16.12 -13.98
N VAL A 436 -2.72 -17.32 -13.85
CA VAL A 436 -1.40 -17.73 -14.36
C VAL A 436 -1.54 -18.93 -15.29
N ASP A 437 -0.47 -19.29 -15.98
CA ASP A 437 -0.44 -20.50 -16.81
C ASP A 437 -0.66 -21.75 -15.95
N ALA A 438 -1.32 -22.76 -16.52
CA ALA A 438 -1.71 -23.96 -15.78
C ALA A 438 -0.53 -24.77 -15.22
N ASP A 439 0.67 -24.61 -15.79
CA ASP A 439 1.90 -25.26 -15.33
C ASP A 439 2.49 -24.54 -14.09
N ASP A 440 2.12 -23.28 -13.85
CA ASP A 440 2.54 -22.46 -12.70
C ASP A 440 1.49 -22.42 -11.59
N ALA A 441 0.25 -22.85 -11.87
CA ALA A 441 -0.86 -22.82 -10.93
C ALA A 441 -0.68 -23.81 -9.76
N PHE A 442 -1.16 -23.41 -8.58
CA PHE A 442 -1.19 -24.22 -7.38
C PHE A 442 -2.62 -24.65 -7.07
N ASP A 443 -2.78 -25.82 -6.47
CA ASP A 443 -4.06 -26.20 -5.88
C ASP A 443 -4.42 -25.20 -4.77
N LYS A 444 -5.67 -24.76 -4.70
CA LYS A 444 -6.12 -23.81 -3.68
C LYS A 444 -6.15 -24.45 -2.28
N GLU A 445 -6.31 -25.76 -2.18
CA GLU A 445 -6.33 -26.49 -0.92
C GLU A 445 -4.94 -26.94 -0.46
N GLY A 446 -4.71 -26.93 0.86
CA GLY A 446 -3.45 -27.34 1.49
C GLY A 446 -2.29 -26.37 1.26
N LEU A 447 -1.09 -26.74 1.73
CA LEU A 447 0.12 -25.92 1.65
C LEU A 447 1.29 -26.62 0.93
N GLU A 448 1.05 -27.74 0.25
CA GLU A 448 2.11 -28.47 -0.45
C GLU A 448 2.80 -27.58 -1.50
N GLY A 449 4.12 -27.35 -1.33
CA GLY A 449 4.94 -26.53 -2.22
C GLY A 449 4.67 -25.02 -2.16
N LYS A 450 3.72 -24.55 -1.33
CA LYS A 450 3.36 -23.13 -1.24
C LYS A 450 4.37 -22.29 -0.43
N PRO A 451 4.92 -22.74 0.72
CA PRO A 451 5.90 -21.96 1.48
C PRO A 451 7.09 -21.42 0.67
N PRO A 452 7.82 -22.22 -0.13
CA PRO A 452 8.91 -21.68 -0.94
C PRO A 452 8.42 -20.68 -2.00
N LYS A 453 7.21 -20.87 -2.55
CA LYS A 453 6.62 -19.91 -3.49
C LYS A 453 6.21 -18.60 -2.82
N VAL A 454 5.70 -18.63 -1.59
CA VAL A 454 5.45 -17.40 -0.80
C VAL A 454 6.76 -16.62 -0.60
N VAL A 455 7.85 -17.31 -0.23
CA VAL A 455 9.17 -16.66 -0.07
C VAL A 455 9.66 -16.03 -1.37
N GLU A 456 9.60 -16.77 -2.49
CA GLU A 456 9.96 -16.27 -3.82
C GLU A 456 9.15 -15.01 -4.18
N LEU A 457 7.84 -15.05 -3.96
CA LEU A 457 6.92 -13.98 -4.31
C LEU A 457 7.10 -12.73 -3.46
N GLU A 458 7.30 -12.87 -2.15
CA GLU A 458 7.65 -11.75 -1.27
C GLU A 458 8.98 -11.10 -1.71
N ASN A 459 9.98 -11.89 -2.11
CA ASN A 459 11.27 -11.38 -2.56
C ASN A 459 11.15 -10.59 -3.88
N ILE A 460 10.50 -11.15 -4.90
CA ILE A 460 10.32 -10.44 -6.17
C ILE A 460 9.42 -9.21 -6.01
N ASN A 461 8.43 -9.24 -5.12
CA ASN A 461 7.61 -8.07 -4.84
C ASN A 461 8.37 -6.97 -4.12
N ALA A 462 9.30 -7.31 -3.21
CA ALA A 462 10.24 -6.34 -2.66
C ALA A 462 11.07 -5.68 -3.78
N ILE A 463 11.52 -6.45 -4.79
CA ILE A 463 12.23 -5.89 -5.95
C ILE A 463 11.34 -5.02 -6.84
N LYS A 464 10.11 -5.44 -7.14
CA LYS A 464 9.13 -4.62 -7.87
C LYS A 464 8.91 -3.29 -7.17
N ASP A 465 8.69 -3.32 -5.85
CA ASP A 465 8.45 -2.11 -5.04
C ASP A 465 9.72 -1.24 -4.90
N SER A 466 10.91 -1.81 -4.99
CA SER A 466 12.21 -1.10 -4.94
C SER A 466 12.60 -0.47 -6.28
N ALA A 467 12.33 -1.17 -7.38
CA ALA A 467 12.41 -0.62 -8.72
C ALA A 467 11.27 0.37 -9.01
N VAL A 468 10.23 0.36 -8.16
CA VAL A 468 9.01 1.18 -8.20
C VAL A 468 8.16 0.88 -9.45
N VAL A 469 7.85 -0.40 -9.66
CA VAL A 469 7.01 -0.89 -10.76
C VAL A 469 5.69 -1.44 -10.23
N CYS A 470 4.60 -1.15 -10.93
CA CYS A 470 3.28 -1.70 -10.61
C CYS A 470 3.28 -3.23 -10.60
N LYS A 471 2.65 -3.86 -9.60
CA LYS A 471 2.53 -5.33 -9.49
C LYS A 471 1.73 -5.97 -10.63
N PHE A 472 0.81 -5.23 -11.25
CA PHE A 472 0.13 -5.64 -12.49
C PHE A 472 1.04 -5.73 -13.72
N SER A 473 2.33 -5.40 -13.59
CA SER A 473 3.33 -5.68 -14.62
C SER A 473 3.73 -7.16 -14.72
N ARG A 474 3.26 -8.03 -13.81
CA ARG A 474 3.68 -9.45 -13.72
C ARG A 474 3.64 -10.21 -15.06
N ASP A 475 2.63 -9.97 -15.89
CA ASP A 475 2.49 -10.65 -17.20
C ASP A 475 3.41 -10.06 -18.28
N PHE A 476 4.08 -8.95 -17.98
CA PHE A 476 4.94 -8.18 -18.89
C PHE A 476 6.39 -8.12 -18.42
N MET A 477 6.68 -8.50 -17.19
CA MET A 477 8.00 -8.38 -16.57
C MET A 477 8.50 -9.76 -16.21
N THR A 478 9.10 -10.44 -17.17
CA THR A 478 9.78 -11.73 -16.95
C THR A 478 11.10 -11.53 -16.19
N ASP A 479 11.63 -12.60 -15.63
CA ASP A 479 12.93 -12.65 -14.95
C ASP A 479 14.02 -11.98 -15.79
N GLU A 480 14.15 -12.38 -17.06
CA GLU A 480 15.14 -11.86 -18.03
C GLU A 480 14.94 -10.35 -18.31
N ARG A 481 13.69 -9.86 -18.25
CA ARG A 481 13.40 -8.43 -18.39
C ARG A 481 13.83 -7.66 -17.15
N PHE A 482 13.61 -8.21 -15.95
CA PHE A 482 14.17 -7.63 -14.72
C PHE A 482 15.70 -7.60 -14.77
N GLU A 483 16.35 -8.69 -15.17
CA GLU A 483 17.81 -8.75 -15.30
C GLU A 483 18.34 -7.69 -16.25
N THR A 484 17.71 -7.54 -17.41
CA THR A 484 18.11 -6.55 -18.41
C THR A 484 17.88 -5.12 -17.94
N LEU A 485 16.71 -4.84 -17.32
CA LEU A 485 16.33 -3.50 -16.89
C LEU A 485 17.13 -3.03 -15.68
N LEU A 486 17.48 -3.95 -14.77
CA LEU A 486 18.21 -3.67 -13.54
C LEU A 486 19.69 -4.05 -13.59
N ASP A 487 20.20 -4.59 -14.69
CA ASP A 487 21.62 -4.94 -14.87
C ASP A 487 22.17 -5.76 -13.68
N ALA A 488 21.50 -6.87 -13.43
CA ALA A 488 21.71 -7.78 -12.30
C ALA A 488 21.21 -9.18 -12.66
N ASP A 489 21.78 -10.24 -12.09
CA ASP A 489 21.23 -11.59 -12.27
C ASP A 489 19.95 -11.75 -11.44
N TYR A 490 18.98 -12.56 -11.91
CA TYR A 490 17.68 -12.68 -11.24
C TYR A 490 17.81 -13.26 -9.82
N GLU A 491 18.74 -14.18 -9.61
CA GLU A 491 19.06 -14.72 -8.29
C GLU A 491 19.61 -13.65 -7.34
N GLU A 492 20.41 -12.70 -7.84
CA GLU A 492 20.92 -11.57 -7.03
C GLU A 492 19.77 -10.63 -6.65
N LEU A 493 18.82 -10.39 -7.55
CA LEU A 493 17.62 -9.61 -7.27
C LEU A 493 16.76 -10.29 -6.19
N LEU A 494 16.50 -11.59 -6.31
CA LEU A 494 15.74 -12.32 -5.29
C LEU A 494 16.45 -12.34 -3.93
N ALA A 495 17.79 -12.43 -3.92
CA ALA A 495 18.56 -12.34 -2.68
C ALA A 495 18.38 -10.98 -1.99
N LEU A 496 18.50 -9.88 -2.73
CA LEU A 496 18.24 -8.53 -2.21
C LEU A 496 16.79 -8.39 -1.71
N GLY A 497 15.81 -8.93 -2.45
CA GLY A 497 14.42 -8.96 -2.00
C GLY A 497 14.25 -9.70 -0.67
N GLY A 498 14.95 -10.82 -0.50
CA GLY A 498 15.00 -11.56 0.75
C GLY A 498 15.63 -10.79 1.90
N GLU A 499 16.71 -10.05 1.64
CA GLU A 499 17.34 -9.16 2.63
C GLU A 499 16.38 -8.06 3.10
N VAL A 500 15.64 -7.43 2.19
CA VAL A 500 14.63 -6.40 2.52
C VAL A 500 13.54 -6.96 3.43
N VAL A 501 13.00 -8.13 3.09
CA VAL A 501 11.99 -8.82 3.90
C VAL A 501 12.55 -9.20 5.28
N SER A 502 13.80 -9.64 5.36
CA SER A 502 14.47 -9.92 6.64
C SER A 502 14.73 -8.65 7.46
N LEU A 503 15.07 -7.52 6.85
CA LEU A 503 15.24 -6.24 7.57
C LEU A 503 13.93 -5.77 8.18
N GLU A 504 12.82 -5.86 7.44
CA GLU A 504 11.48 -5.54 7.95
C GLU A 504 11.07 -6.49 9.08
N ARG A 505 11.29 -7.80 8.91
CA ARG A 505 10.98 -8.77 9.96
C ARG A 505 11.83 -8.53 11.20
N HIS A 506 13.13 -8.26 11.04
CA HIS A 506 14.02 -7.93 12.14
C HIS A 506 13.56 -6.68 12.88
N PHE A 507 13.20 -5.60 12.16
CA PHE A 507 12.66 -4.38 12.79
C PHE A 507 11.44 -4.72 13.66
N ASN A 508 10.52 -5.53 13.14
CA ASN A 508 9.37 -5.99 13.89
C ASN A 508 9.76 -6.90 15.07
N ASN A 509 10.76 -7.78 14.94
CA ASN A 509 11.26 -8.59 16.05
C ASN A 509 11.81 -7.73 17.20
N GLN A 510 12.51 -6.62 16.89
CA GLN A 510 12.96 -5.67 17.92
C GLN A 510 11.80 -4.98 18.63
N ARG A 511 10.62 -4.96 18.01
CA ARG A 511 9.36 -4.45 18.55
C ARG A 511 8.50 -5.52 19.22
N GLY A 512 9.00 -6.75 19.29
CA GLY A 512 8.37 -7.86 20.01
C GLY A 512 7.58 -8.83 19.14
N PHE A 513 7.58 -8.67 17.81
CA PHE A 513 6.90 -9.60 16.92
C PHE A 513 7.66 -10.93 16.85
N ASP A 514 6.94 -12.04 16.90
CA ASP A 514 7.48 -13.39 16.76
C ASP A 514 6.50 -14.32 16.03
N ARG A 515 6.69 -15.64 16.10
CA ARG A 515 5.77 -16.65 15.54
C ARG A 515 4.34 -16.48 16.05
N GLY A 516 4.17 -15.97 17.26
CA GLY A 516 2.89 -15.69 17.88
C GLY A 516 2.02 -14.69 17.12
N ASP A 517 2.62 -13.84 16.28
CA ASP A 517 1.94 -12.85 15.45
C ASP A 517 1.67 -13.32 14.01
N ASP A 518 2.17 -14.49 13.64
CA ASP A 518 1.95 -15.12 12.34
C ASP A 518 0.78 -16.11 12.40
N ARG A 519 -0.39 -15.61 12.85
CA ARG A 519 -1.61 -16.41 13.08
C ARG A 519 -2.78 -15.94 12.23
N LEU A 520 -3.80 -16.79 12.11
CA LEU A 520 -5.06 -16.48 11.43
C LEU A 520 -6.24 -16.85 12.33
N PRO A 521 -7.37 -16.11 12.28
CA PRO A 521 -8.59 -16.49 13.00
C PRO A 521 -9.20 -17.81 12.51
N TYR A 522 -8.72 -18.34 11.38
CA TYR A 522 -9.16 -19.57 10.74
C TYR A 522 -8.00 -20.55 10.44
N GLU A 523 -6.87 -20.43 11.14
CA GLU A 523 -5.69 -21.29 10.90
C GLU A 523 -5.99 -22.79 11.04
N ASP A 524 -6.96 -23.17 11.88
CA ASP A 524 -7.39 -24.55 12.09
C ASP A 524 -8.18 -25.14 10.91
N GLN A 525 -8.61 -24.29 9.97
CA GLN A 525 -9.31 -24.68 8.75
C GLN A 525 -8.32 -24.95 7.60
N ILE A 526 -7.06 -24.50 7.71
CA ILE A 526 -6.02 -24.73 6.71
C ILE A 526 -5.26 -26.02 7.04
N PRO A 527 -5.30 -27.06 6.18
CA PRO A 527 -4.56 -28.29 6.40
C PRO A 527 -3.06 -28.03 6.53
N ASP A 528 -2.47 -28.61 7.58
CA ASP A 528 -1.04 -28.57 7.87
C ASP A 528 -0.43 -27.15 8.01
N PHE A 529 -1.23 -26.17 8.45
CA PHE A 529 -0.80 -24.77 8.61
C PHE A 529 0.50 -24.62 9.41
N GLU A 530 0.58 -25.21 10.60
CA GLU A 530 1.77 -25.14 11.46
C GLU A 530 3.03 -25.69 10.79
N GLN A 531 2.89 -26.74 9.98
CA GLN A 531 3.99 -27.33 9.21
C GLN A 531 4.40 -26.39 8.07
N GLY A 532 3.42 -25.84 7.32
CA GLY A 532 3.70 -24.88 6.25
C GLY A 532 4.37 -23.60 6.78
N LEU A 533 3.97 -23.12 7.96
CA LEU A 533 4.61 -21.97 8.62
C LEU A 533 6.05 -22.28 9.07
N ALA A 534 6.30 -23.49 9.60
CA ALA A 534 7.65 -23.92 9.94
C ALA A 534 8.54 -24.09 8.69
N GLU A 535 7.99 -24.61 7.59
CA GLU A 535 8.69 -24.70 6.30
C GLU A 535 9.03 -23.31 5.78
N TYR A 536 8.09 -22.35 5.84
CA TYR A 536 8.34 -20.96 5.46
C TYR A 536 9.52 -20.35 6.22
N TYR A 537 9.60 -20.53 7.55
CA TYR A 537 10.76 -20.06 8.33
C TYR A 537 12.06 -20.75 7.92
N GLY A 538 12.00 -22.06 7.63
CA GLY A 538 13.14 -22.82 7.12
C GLY A 538 13.66 -22.28 5.79
N GLU A 539 12.76 -21.98 4.84
CA GLU A 539 13.09 -21.38 3.53
C GLU A 539 13.67 -19.97 3.68
N ARG A 540 13.19 -19.19 4.66
CA ARG A 540 13.75 -17.87 5.03
C ARG A 540 15.12 -17.95 5.73
N GLY A 541 15.48 -19.12 6.26
CA GLY A 541 16.62 -19.27 7.17
C GLY A 541 16.43 -18.54 8.49
N TRP A 542 15.18 -18.35 8.92
CA TRP A 542 14.82 -17.76 10.21
C TRP A 542 14.79 -18.81 11.33
N ASN A 543 14.71 -18.34 12.57
CA ASN A 543 14.54 -19.23 13.72
C ASN A 543 13.11 -19.81 13.76
N ASP A 544 12.93 -20.95 14.44
CA ASP A 544 11.62 -21.60 14.59
C ASP A 544 10.58 -20.71 15.31
N ASP A 545 11.04 -19.73 16.10
CA ASP A 545 10.21 -18.73 16.77
C ASP A 545 9.86 -17.54 15.87
N GLY A 546 10.17 -17.60 14.58
CA GLY A 546 9.86 -16.56 13.61
C GLY A 546 10.75 -15.32 13.71
N THR A 547 11.85 -15.37 14.46
CA THR A 547 12.81 -14.26 14.54
C THR A 547 13.93 -14.39 13.52
N VAL A 548 14.42 -13.25 13.01
CA VAL A 548 15.58 -13.19 12.12
C VAL A 548 16.87 -13.34 12.93
N PRO A 549 17.78 -14.27 12.57
CA PRO A 549 19.08 -14.36 13.22
C PRO A 549 19.94 -13.12 12.99
N ASP A 550 20.60 -12.59 14.02
CA ASP A 550 21.45 -11.38 13.93
C ASP A 550 22.49 -11.47 12.80
N THR A 551 23.01 -12.67 12.51
CA THR A 551 23.97 -12.90 11.43
C THR A 551 23.44 -12.57 10.02
N GLN A 552 22.12 -12.51 9.82
CA GLN A 552 21.51 -12.07 8.57
C GLN A 552 21.45 -10.54 8.45
N VAL A 553 21.63 -9.79 9.55
CA VAL A 553 21.47 -8.33 9.61
C VAL A 553 22.80 -7.61 9.86
N GLU A 554 23.78 -8.27 10.50
CA GLU A 554 25.11 -7.72 10.81
C GLU A 554 25.97 -7.30 9.59
N GLY A 555 25.58 -7.68 8.37
CA GLY A 555 26.20 -7.18 7.13
C GLY A 555 25.81 -5.75 6.73
N SER A 556 24.88 -5.13 7.47
CA SER A 556 24.23 -3.88 7.09
C SER A 556 24.52 -2.70 8.02
N SER A 557 25.21 -2.86 9.15
CA SER A 557 25.48 -1.74 10.06
C SER A 557 26.67 -0.87 9.61
N PRO A 558 26.58 0.47 9.71
CA PRO A 558 27.75 1.32 9.57
C PRO A 558 28.75 1.00 10.69
N ALA A 559 30.05 1.06 10.36
CA ALA A 559 31.11 0.86 11.32
C ALA A 559 30.89 1.74 12.57
N PRO A 560 31.09 1.21 13.80
CA PRO A 560 30.91 1.99 15.00
C PRO A 560 31.82 3.21 14.96
N ALA A 561 31.28 4.38 15.29
CA ALA A 561 32.06 5.59 15.45
C ALA A 561 33.13 5.35 16.52
N ASP A 562 34.40 5.37 16.11
CA ASP A 562 35.54 5.36 17.03
C ASP A 562 35.48 6.64 17.88
N ASP A 563 35.51 6.45 19.21
CA ASP A 563 35.57 7.46 20.29
C ASP A 563 36.60 8.60 20.08
#